data_AF-A0A2Z3IDF3-F1
#
_entry.id   AF-A0A2Z3IDF3-F1
#
_cell.length_a   1.000
_cell.length_b   1.000
_cell.length_c   1.000
_cell.angle_alpha   90.00
_cell.angle_beta   90.00
_cell.angle_gamma   90.00
#
_symmetry.space_group_name_H-M   'P 1'
#
loop_
_entity.id
_entity.type
_entity.pdbx_description
1 polymer ?
#
loop_
_entity_poly.entity_id
_entity_poly.type
_entity_poly.pdbx_seq_one_letter_code
_entity_poly.pdbx_strand_id
1 'polypeptide(L)'
;MALPGTLVIHREVIMPELVREWPHLLNRVLAEVRPADGRGDCYVAEVDLSEDELRALNLFEASARHEHVAFTDPATAQGMFAYLNTPVGLGKPLDGSGIARVRISFTGVQTMLPLKARSETRADG
;
A
#
# COMPACT_ATOMS: atom_id res chain seq x y z
N MET A 1 -10.25 -32.20 -35.12
CA MET A 1 -9.40 -31.01 -35.28
C MET A 1 -9.76 -30.06 -34.14
N ALA A 2 -9.04 -30.13 -33.02
CA ALA A 2 -9.35 -29.40 -31.79
C ALA A 2 -8.44 -28.16 -31.68
N LEU A 3 -9.02 -27.01 -31.36
CA LEU A 3 -8.29 -25.75 -31.13
C LEU A 3 -7.54 -25.83 -29.78
N PRO A 4 -6.34 -25.24 -29.66
CA PRO A 4 -5.59 -25.26 -28.41
C PRO A 4 -6.31 -24.43 -27.35
N GLY A 5 -6.52 -25.04 -26.18
CA GLY A 5 -7.12 -24.40 -25.01
C GLY A 5 -6.31 -23.16 -24.61
N THR A 6 -7.02 -22.05 -24.41
CA THR A 6 -6.44 -20.83 -23.86
C THR A 6 -6.00 -21.12 -22.43
N LEU A 7 -4.69 -21.09 -22.18
CA LEU A 7 -4.11 -21.18 -20.85
C LEU A 7 -4.41 -19.86 -20.12
N VAL A 8 -5.49 -19.82 -19.34
CA VAL A 8 -5.77 -18.70 -18.43
C VAL A 8 -4.83 -18.85 -17.24
N ILE A 9 -3.73 -18.11 -17.24
CA ILE A 9 -2.84 -18.01 -16.08
C ILE A 9 -3.58 -17.23 -15.01
N HIS A 10 -4.26 -17.94 -14.11
CA HIS A 10 -4.72 -17.38 -12.86
C HIS A 10 -3.48 -17.06 -12.02
N ARG A 11 -2.99 -15.81 -12.07
CA ARG A 11 -2.09 -15.29 -11.05
C ARG A 11 -2.88 -15.21 -9.75
N GLU A 12 -2.83 -16.29 -8.98
CA GLU A 12 -3.26 -16.30 -7.59
C GLU A 12 -2.34 -15.32 -6.84
N VAL A 13 -2.88 -14.19 -6.42
CA VAL A 13 -2.16 -13.27 -5.55
C VAL A 13 -2.10 -13.96 -4.20
N ILE A 14 -0.97 -14.59 -3.91
CA ILE A 14 -0.65 -15.13 -2.59
C ILE A 14 -0.64 -13.93 -1.66
N MET A 15 -1.67 -13.78 -0.82
CA MET A 15 -1.63 -12.79 0.23
C MET A 15 -0.50 -13.20 1.20
N PRO A 16 0.47 -12.32 1.47
CA PRO A 16 1.53 -12.63 2.41
C PRO A 16 0.91 -12.95 3.78
N GLU A 17 1.46 -13.93 4.51
CA GLU A 17 0.90 -14.39 5.80
C GLU A 17 0.81 -13.29 6.87
N LEU A 18 1.53 -12.18 6.69
CA LEU A 18 1.54 -11.03 7.60
C LEU A 18 1.35 -9.73 6.81
N VAL A 19 0.12 -9.21 6.86
CA VAL A 19 -0.30 -7.94 6.25
C VAL A 19 -0.84 -7.02 7.35
N ARG A 20 -0.31 -5.79 7.42
CA ARG A 20 -0.83 -4.71 8.26
C ARG A 20 -1.64 -3.74 7.44
N GLU A 21 -2.80 -3.39 7.95
CA GLU A 21 -3.61 -2.32 7.37
C GLU A 21 -2.97 -0.96 7.69
N TRP A 22 -2.94 -0.08 6.69
CA TRP A 22 -2.50 1.29 6.88
C TRP A 22 -3.36 2.02 7.91
N PRO A 23 -2.78 2.76 8.89
CA PRO A 23 -3.55 3.41 9.93
C PRO A 23 -4.48 4.49 9.37
N HIS A 24 -5.74 4.48 9.77
CA HIS A 24 -6.72 5.49 9.33
C HIS A 24 -6.30 6.93 9.60
N LEU A 25 -5.62 7.19 10.73
CA LEU A 25 -5.09 8.52 11.06
C LEU A 25 -4.08 9.03 10.01
N LEU A 26 -3.42 8.13 9.30
CA LEU A 26 -2.45 8.45 8.27
C LEU A 26 -3.05 8.40 6.85
N ASN A 27 -4.37 8.24 6.69
CA ASN A 27 -4.99 8.11 5.36
C ASN A 27 -4.72 9.32 4.47
N ARG A 28 -4.62 10.53 5.02
CA ARG A 28 -4.30 11.71 4.21
C ARG A 28 -2.92 11.64 3.56
N VAL A 29 -1.98 10.90 4.16
CA VAL A 29 -0.65 10.69 3.58
C VAL A 29 -0.77 9.93 2.26
N LEU A 30 -1.72 8.98 2.16
CA LEU A 30 -1.94 8.22 0.95
C LEU A 30 -2.29 9.13 -0.23
N ALA A 31 -2.99 10.25 -0.01
CA ALA A 31 -3.32 11.22 -1.06
C ALA A 31 -2.09 11.91 -1.68
N GLU A 32 -0.96 11.94 -0.96
CA GLU A 32 0.31 12.56 -1.38
C GLU A 32 1.28 11.54 -2.00
N VAL A 33 0.93 10.25 -1.94
CA VAL A 33 1.77 9.18 -2.49
C VAL A 33 1.74 9.23 -4.01
N ARG A 34 2.94 9.17 -4.59
CA ARG A 34 3.17 9.10 -6.04
C ARG A 34 4.21 8.05 -6.39
N PRO A 35 4.21 7.51 -7.61
CA PRO A 35 5.32 6.68 -8.08
C PRO A 35 6.66 7.43 -7.96
N ALA A 36 7.71 6.71 -7.56
CA ALA A 36 9.05 7.26 -7.51
C ALA A 36 9.63 7.40 -8.92
N ASP A 37 10.39 8.46 -9.17
CA ASP A 37 10.99 8.73 -10.48
C ASP A 37 11.84 7.54 -10.94
N GLY A 38 11.51 7.01 -12.12
CA GLY A 38 12.23 5.88 -12.72
C GLY A 38 12.00 4.52 -12.06
N ARG A 39 11.09 4.39 -11.09
CA ARG A 39 10.74 3.09 -10.46
C ARG A 39 9.23 2.93 -10.25
N GLY A 40 8.60 2.16 -11.14
CA GLY A 40 7.14 1.92 -11.12
C GLY A 40 6.63 1.04 -9.96
N ASP A 41 7.51 0.32 -9.27
CA ASP A 41 7.21 -0.52 -8.11
C ASP A 41 7.51 0.16 -6.77
N CYS A 42 7.87 1.44 -6.81
CA CYS A 42 8.25 2.23 -5.65
C CYS A 42 7.35 3.46 -5.57
N TYR A 43 6.79 3.72 -4.41
CA TYR A 43 5.88 4.84 -4.17
C TYR A 43 6.46 5.70 -3.05
N VAL A 44 6.31 7.02 -3.14
CA VAL A 44 6.90 7.98 -2.21
C VAL A 44 5.91 9.10 -1.89
N ALA A 45 5.91 9.55 -0.64
CA ALA A 45 5.25 10.77 -0.21
C ALA A 45 6.22 11.60 0.64
N GLU A 46 6.19 12.91 0.48
CA GLU A 46 6.88 13.85 1.37
C GLU A 46 5.83 14.73 2.01
N VAL A 47 5.64 14.57 3.32
CA VAL A 47 4.49 15.15 4.02
C VAL A 47 4.94 15.83 5.31
N ASP A 48 4.30 16.95 5.60
CA ASP A 48 4.36 17.57 6.91
C ASP A 48 3.37 16.84 7.82
N LEU A 49 3.82 16.37 8.98
CA LEU A 49 3.02 15.59 9.94
C LEU A 49 2.78 16.38 11.22
N SER A 50 1.57 16.30 11.75
CA SER A 50 1.26 16.70 13.12
C SER A 50 1.93 15.76 14.13
N GLU A 51 1.89 16.12 15.42
CA GLU A 51 2.47 15.27 16.48
C GLU A 51 1.82 13.90 16.55
N ASP A 52 0.49 13.84 16.48
CA ASP A 52 -0.26 12.59 16.57
C ASP A 52 0.03 11.66 15.39
N GLU A 53 0.15 12.23 14.19
CA GLU A 53 0.49 11.47 12.99
C GLU A 53 1.93 10.97 13.02
N LEU A 54 2.88 11.80 13.47
CA LEU A 54 4.27 11.36 13.61
C LEU A 54 4.38 10.22 14.64
N ARG A 55 3.66 10.31 15.75
CA ARG A 55 3.58 9.24 16.76
C ARG A 55 2.96 7.97 16.18
N ALA A 56 1.86 8.09 15.47
CA ALA A 56 1.18 6.97 14.83
C ALA A 56 2.07 6.31 13.77
N LEU A 57 2.79 7.09 12.97
CA LEU A 57 3.73 6.58 11.98
C LEU A 57 4.87 5.78 12.63
N ASN A 58 5.45 6.29 13.72
CA ASN A 58 6.54 5.60 14.42
C ASN A 58 6.06 4.27 15.05
N LEU A 59 4.88 4.27 15.67
CA LEU A 59 4.29 3.04 16.22
C LEU A 59 3.97 2.04 15.11
N PHE A 60 3.41 2.52 14.01
CA PHE A 60 3.08 1.68 12.87
C PHE A 60 4.33 1.07 12.24
N GLU A 61 5.38 1.86 11.97
CA GLU A 61 6.65 1.37 11.42
C GLU A 61 7.26 0.27 12.28
N ALA A 62 7.30 0.47 13.60
CA ALA A 62 7.80 -0.54 14.52
C ALA A 62 6.98 -1.84 14.47
N SER A 63 5.66 -1.74 14.29
CA SER A 63 4.74 -2.89 14.25
C SER A 63 4.67 -3.59 12.89
N ALA A 64 4.91 -2.87 11.80
CA ALA A 64 4.85 -3.37 10.42
C ALA A 64 6.23 -3.82 9.90
N ARG A 65 7.26 -3.78 10.75
CA ARG A 65 8.63 -4.13 10.40
C ARG A 65 8.68 -5.58 9.89
N HIS A 66 9.15 -5.75 8.66
CA HIS A 66 9.21 -7.04 7.94
C HIS A 66 7.86 -7.59 7.43
N GLU A 67 6.76 -6.87 7.63
CA GLU A 67 5.43 -7.24 7.15
C GLU A 67 5.06 -6.43 5.89
N HIS A 68 4.08 -6.92 5.13
CA HIS A 68 3.51 -6.10 4.06
C HIS A 68 2.48 -5.14 4.65
N VAL A 69 2.37 -3.97 4.03
CA VAL A 69 1.37 -2.96 4.35
C VAL A 69 0.33 -2.93 3.24
N ALA A 70 -0.93 -3.07 3.62
CA ALA A 70 -2.08 -2.89 2.75
C ALA A 70 -2.58 -1.45 2.83
N PHE A 71 -2.75 -0.83 1.66
CA PHE A 71 -3.32 0.51 1.53
C PHE A 71 -4.08 0.64 0.22
N THR A 72 -4.89 1.69 0.10
CA THR A 72 -5.61 1.99 -1.13
C THR A 72 -4.86 3.06 -1.90
N ASP A 73 -4.66 2.84 -3.19
CA ASP A 73 -4.19 3.86 -4.12
C ASP A 73 -5.20 5.01 -4.19
N PRO A 74 -4.80 6.25 -3.85
CA PRO A 74 -5.71 7.39 -3.90
C PRO A 74 -6.24 7.71 -5.32
N ALA A 75 -5.47 7.38 -6.37
CA ALA A 75 -5.81 7.74 -7.74
C ALA A 75 -6.78 6.75 -8.38
N THR A 76 -6.65 5.46 -8.04
CA THR A 76 -7.41 4.37 -8.67
C THR A 76 -8.42 3.70 -7.74
N ALA A 77 -8.40 4.03 -6.45
CA ALA A 77 -9.13 3.34 -5.38
C ALA A 77 -8.82 1.83 -5.31
N GLN A 78 -7.69 1.40 -5.88
CA GLN A 78 -7.30 0.01 -5.94
C GLN A 78 -6.51 -0.38 -4.68
N GLY A 79 -6.80 -1.55 -4.12
CA GLY A 79 -6.02 -2.11 -3.02
C GLY A 79 -4.60 -2.47 -3.48
N MET A 80 -3.61 -2.09 -2.67
CA MET A 80 -2.19 -2.34 -2.90
C MET A 80 -1.55 -2.99 -1.69
N PHE A 81 -0.48 -3.76 -1.92
CA PHE A 81 0.43 -4.24 -0.88
C PHE A 81 1.87 -3.86 -1.19
N ALA A 82 2.62 -3.50 -0.17
CA ALA A 82 4.02 -3.11 -0.32
C ALA A 82 4.79 -3.25 1.00
N TYR A 83 6.11 -3.14 0.96
CA TYR A 83 6.93 -2.95 2.16
C TYR A 83 7.08 -1.47 2.47
N LEU A 84 6.79 -1.09 3.71
CA LEU A 84 7.11 0.24 4.23
C LEU A 84 8.59 0.31 4.58
N ASN A 85 9.32 1.23 3.93
CA ASN A 85 10.67 1.56 4.37
C ASN A 85 10.61 2.44 5.62
N THR A 86 11.68 2.39 6.44
CA THR A 86 11.85 3.30 7.56
C THR A 86 11.70 4.76 7.07
N PRO A 87 10.76 5.54 7.64
CA PRO A 87 10.55 6.93 7.27
C PRO A 87 11.79 7.78 7.52
N VAL A 88 12.05 8.73 6.63
CA VAL A 88 13.22 9.62 6.70
C VAL A 88 12.77 11.03 7.06
N GLY A 89 13.29 11.58 8.17
CA GLY A 89 13.08 12.97 8.52
C GLY A 89 13.74 13.91 7.51
N LEU A 90 12.97 14.86 6.97
CA LEU A 90 13.43 15.89 6.05
C LEU A 90 13.65 17.25 6.74
N GLY A 91 13.36 17.33 8.04
CA GLY A 91 13.54 18.52 8.86
C GLY A 91 12.24 19.28 9.08
N LYS A 92 12.29 20.61 8.90
CA LYS A 92 11.16 21.50 9.22
C LYS A 92 10.01 21.36 8.21
N PRO A 93 8.75 21.50 8.67
CA PRO A 93 7.59 21.64 7.80
C PRO A 93 7.73 22.78 6.78
N LEU A 94 7.13 22.62 5.60
CA LEU A 94 7.11 23.63 4.54
C LEU A 94 6.11 24.76 4.83
N ASP A 95 4.91 24.42 5.26
CA ASP A 95 3.80 25.37 5.43
C ASP A 95 3.51 25.72 6.90
N GLY A 96 4.27 25.13 7.82
CA GLY A 96 4.09 25.30 9.27
C GLY A 96 2.88 24.56 9.85
N SER A 97 2.20 23.71 9.08
CA SER A 97 1.01 22.95 9.51
C SER A 97 1.33 21.70 10.36
N GLY A 98 2.61 21.35 10.50
CA GLY A 98 3.07 20.18 11.23
C GLY A 98 4.21 20.46 12.21
N ILE A 99 4.74 19.39 12.81
CA ILE A 99 5.92 19.44 13.68
C ILE A 99 7.17 18.87 13.00
N ALA A 100 7.00 18.06 11.94
CA ALA A 100 8.09 17.43 11.21
C ALA A 100 7.69 17.19 9.75
N ARG A 101 8.65 17.37 8.85
CA ARG A 101 8.53 16.89 7.47
C ARG A 101 9.21 15.53 7.33
N VAL A 102 8.52 14.57 6.73
CA VAL A 102 8.98 13.19 6.61
C VAL A 102 8.79 12.69 5.18
N ARG A 103 9.77 11.93 4.68
CA ARG A 103 9.63 11.11 3.47
C ARG A 103 9.22 9.70 3.87
N ILE A 104 8.09 9.26 3.34
CA ILE A 104 7.56 7.90 3.47
C ILE A 104 7.74 7.22 2.12
N SER A 105 8.18 5.96 2.11
CA SER A 105 8.31 5.20 0.86
C SER A 105 7.88 3.76 1.00
N PHE A 106 7.23 3.27 -0.04
CA PHE A 106 6.76 1.91 -0.21
C PHE A 106 7.54 1.26 -1.36
N THR A 107 7.92 -0.02 -1.20
CA THR A 107 8.66 -0.78 -2.22
C THR A 107 8.02 -2.14 -2.48
N GLY A 108 8.26 -2.69 -3.67
CA GLY A 108 7.63 -3.94 -4.08
C GLY A 108 6.11 -3.80 -4.20
N VAL A 109 5.65 -2.59 -4.57
CA VAL A 109 4.22 -2.26 -4.66
C VAL A 109 3.56 -3.17 -5.69
N GLN A 110 2.49 -3.83 -5.25
CA GLN A 110 1.73 -4.76 -6.06
C GLN A 110 0.24 -4.55 -5.83
N THR A 111 -0.52 -4.77 -6.90
CA THR A 111 -1.97 -4.67 -6.91
C THR A 111 -2.61 -5.88 -6.23
N MET A 112 -3.53 -5.63 -5.29
CA MET A 112 -4.44 -6.67 -4.82
C MET A 112 -5.48 -6.96 -5.90
N LEU A 113 -5.53 -8.20 -6.38
CA LEU A 113 -6.66 -8.62 -7.20
C LEU A 113 -7.91 -8.70 -6.29
N PRO A 114 -9.08 -8.21 -6.75
CA PRO A 114 -10.31 -8.46 -6.02
C PRO A 114 -10.47 -9.97 -5.87
N LEU A 115 -10.68 -10.44 -4.64
CA LEU A 115 -11.12 -11.80 -4.38
C LEU A 115 -12.33 -12.05 -5.26
N LYS A 116 -12.19 -12.88 -6.29
CA LYS A 116 -13.36 -13.34 -7.04
C LYS A 116 -14.25 -14.04 -6.03
N ALA A 117 -15.40 -13.46 -5.74
CA ALA A 117 -16.45 -14.14 -5.00
C ALA A 117 -16.68 -15.48 -5.71
N ARG A 118 -16.41 -16.59 -5.02
CA ARG A 118 -16.77 -17.91 -5.53
C ARG A 118 -18.30 -17.95 -5.54
N SER A 119 -18.90 -17.65 -6.69
CA SER A 119 -20.28 -18.04 -6.96
C SER A 119 -20.27 -19.56 -7.14
N GLU A 120 -20.44 -20.29 -6.04
CA GLU A 120 -20.81 -21.69 -6.11
C GLU A 120 -22.22 -21.78 -6.68
N THR A 121 -22.33 -21.88 -8.00
CA THR A 121 -23.55 -22.35 -8.65
C THR A 121 -23.66 -23.83 -8.34
N ARG A 122 -24.31 -24.17 -7.24
CA ARG A 122 -24.81 -25.53 -7.01
C ARG A 122 -25.98 -25.74 -7.97
N ALA A 123 -25.66 -26.26 -9.15
CA ALA A 123 -26.64 -26.91 -10.00
C ALA A 123 -26.79 -28.34 -9.49
N ASP A 124 -27.65 -28.52 -8.48
CA ASP A 124 -28.17 -29.84 -8.17
C ASP A 124 -29.50 -29.98 -8.93
N GLY A 125 -29.48 -30.89 -9.92
CA GLY A 125 -30.64 -31.36 -10.66
C GLY A 125 -31.38 -32.47 -9.97
#